data_AF-A0A955IGM0-F1
#
_entry.id   AF-A0A955IGM0-F1
#
_cell.length_a   1.000
_cell.length_b   1.000
_cell.length_c   1.000
_cell.angle_alpha   90.00
_cell.angle_beta   90.00
_cell.angle_gamma   90.00
#
_symmetry.space_group_name_H-M   'P 1'
#
loop_
_entity.id
_entity.type
_entity.pdbx_description
1 polymer ?
#
loop_
_entity_poly.entity_id
_entity_poly.type
_entity_poly.pdbx_seq_one_letter_code
_entity_poly.pdbx_strand_id
1 'polypeptide(L)'
;MTTPTPDPTHQLQLTKFDARTFVGQTIHLAGGAFINCTFDSCTLVLSNTPFVLQGGRFARCNWRIEYDVLWGAPETRAGLRRVLDMIDSAPEAPKTEGAAPKQ
;
A
#
# COMPACT_ATOMS: atom_id res chain seq x y z
N MET A 1 37.80 -20.74 -5.95
CA MET A 1 36.81 -19.87 -5.28
C MET A 1 35.46 -20.20 -5.88
N THR A 2 34.64 -20.99 -5.19
CA THR A 2 33.29 -21.38 -5.64
C THR A 2 32.31 -20.28 -5.25
N THR A 3 31.73 -19.61 -6.24
CA THR A 3 30.61 -18.67 -6.05
C THR A 3 29.41 -19.44 -5.47
N PRO A 4 28.74 -18.95 -4.41
CA PRO A 4 27.54 -19.58 -3.90
C PRO A 4 26.43 -19.51 -4.94
N THR A 5 25.85 -20.66 -5.29
CA THR A 5 24.66 -20.76 -6.14
C THR A 5 23.47 -20.11 -5.42
N PRO A 6 22.74 -19.16 -6.04
CA PRO A 6 21.55 -18.59 -5.42
C PRO A 6 20.50 -19.69 -5.24
N ASP A 7 20.08 -19.91 -4.00
CA ASP A 7 19.03 -20.87 -3.65
C ASP A 7 17.67 -20.37 -4.18
N PRO A 8 16.98 -21.13 -5.06
CA PRO A 8 15.69 -20.74 -5.62
C PRO A 8 14.54 -20.72 -4.58
N THR A 9 14.78 -21.10 -3.33
CA THR A 9 13.74 -21.16 -2.27
C THR A 9 13.76 -20.02 -1.26
N HIS A 10 14.40 -18.90 -1.55
CA HIS A 10 14.18 -17.66 -0.78
C HIS A 10 12.76 -17.12 -1.04
N GLN A 11 11.76 -17.83 -0.50
CA GLN A 11 10.38 -17.41 -0.46
C GLN A 11 10.32 -16.14 0.39
N LEU A 12 9.99 -15.02 -0.26
CA LEU A 12 9.73 -13.77 0.43
C LEU A 12 8.55 -13.99 1.40
N GLN A 13 8.85 -14.09 2.69
CA GLN A 13 7.83 -14.24 3.72
C GLN A 13 7.31 -12.85 4.11
N LEU A 14 6.05 -12.59 3.77
CA LEU A 14 5.38 -11.34 4.12
C LEU A 14 4.74 -11.44 5.51
N THR A 15 4.80 -10.35 6.27
CA THR A 15 4.08 -10.23 7.54
C THR A 15 2.59 -10.06 7.26
N LYS A 16 1.77 -11.02 7.69
CA LYS A 16 0.33 -11.00 7.46
C LYS A 16 -0.41 -10.11 8.46
N PHE A 17 -1.26 -9.23 7.94
CA PHE A 17 -2.25 -8.44 8.67
C PHE A 17 -3.63 -8.77 8.08
N ASP A 18 -4.58 -9.19 8.93
CA ASP A 18 -5.90 -9.65 8.49
C ASP A 18 -7.00 -8.94 9.29
N ALA A 19 -7.98 -8.37 8.59
CA ALA A 19 -9.14 -7.67 9.16
C ALA A 19 -8.77 -6.61 10.22
N ARG A 20 -7.64 -5.92 10.06
CA ARG A 20 -7.16 -4.89 10.98
C ARG A 20 -7.54 -3.48 10.53
N THR A 21 -7.74 -2.61 11.51
CA THR A 21 -7.96 -1.18 11.29
C THR A 21 -6.74 -0.38 11.72
N PHE A 22 -6.21 0.43 10.82
CA PHE A 22 -5.07 1.32 11.07
C PHE A 22 -5.56 2.77 11.00
N VAL A 23 -5.43 3.51 12.11
CA VAL A 23 -5.91 4.90 12.22
C VAL A 23 -4.78 5.82 12.69
N GLY A 24 -4.66 7.01 12.07
CA GLY A 24 -3.84 8.11 12.62
C GLY A 24 -2.33 7.88 12.59
N GLN A 25 -1.82 6.97 11.78
CA GLN A 25 -0.40 6.59 11.77
C GLN A 25 0.18 6.48 10.35
N THR A 26 1.50 6.36 10.27
CA THR A 26 2.20 6.04 9.03
C THR A 26 2.40 4.53 8.93
N ILE A 27 1.97 3.93 7.82
CA ILE A 27 2.06 2.49 7.56
C ILE A 27 3.01 2.28 6.38
N HIS A 28 4.08 1.52 6.61
CA HIS A 28 4.95 1.04 5.56
C HIS A 28 4.40 -0.26 5.00
N LEU A 29 4.11 -0.29 3.70
CA LEU A 29 3.53 -1.47 3.05
C LEU A 29 4.57 -2.58 2.79
N ALA A 30 5.84 -2.18 2.66
CA ALA A 30 6.98 -3.05 2.38
C ALA A 30 7.00 -4.28 3.29
N GLY A 31 7.03 -5.48 2.70
CA GLY A 31 7.11 -6.74 3.44
C GLY A 31 5.81 -7.15 4.14
N GLY A 32 4.70 -6.42 3.93
CA GLY A 32 3.40 -6.72 4.52
C GLY A 32 2.41 -7.36 3.53
N ALA A 33 1.54 -8.20 4.06
CA ALA A 33 0.36 -8.71 3.38
C ALA A 33 -0.90 -8.28 4.13
N PHE A 34 -1.61 -7.29 3.62
CA PHE A 34 -2.77 -6.66 4.25
C PHE A 34 -4.06 -7.13 3.58
N ILE A 35 -4.80 -7.98 4.28
CA ILE A 35 -6.01 -8.64 3.79
C ILE A 35 -7.20 -8.08 4.55
N ASN A 36 -8.23 -7.61 3.84
CA ASN A 36 -9.46 -7.04 4.39
C ASN A 36 -9.23 -5.92 5.45
N CYS A 37 -8.12 -5.20 5.34
CA CYS A 37 -7.75 -4.16 6.30
C CYS A 37 -8.46 -2.84 5.97
N THR A 38 -8.71 -2.04 7.01
CA THR A 38 -9.22 -0.67 6.88
C THR A 38 -8.13 0.32 7.28
N PHE A 39 -7.93 1.34 6.46
CA PHE A 39 -6.96 2.41 6.67
C PHE A 39 -7.72 3.74 6.71
N ASP A 40 -7.57 4.48 7.81
CA ASP A 40 -8.29 5.73 8.01
C ASP A 40 -7.36 6.82 8.55
N SER A 41 -7.42 8.00 7.95
CA SER A 41 -6.74 9.21 8.45
C SER A 41 -5.24 8.95 8.67
N CYS A 42 -4.60 8.36 7.66
CA CYS A 42 -3.28 7.75 7.76
C CYS A 42 -2.31 8.24 6.68
N THR A 43 -1.05 7.81 6.74
CA THR A 43 -0.13 7.92 5.61
C THR A 43 0.36 6.54 5.21
N LEU A 44 0.21 6.17 3.94
CA LEU A 44 0.69 4.91 3.39
C LEU A 44 2.00 5.16 2.64
N VAL A 45 3.05 4.43 3.00
CA VAL A 45 4.35 4.50 2.33
C VAL A 45 4.53 3.25 1.47
N LEU A 46 4.57 3.45 0.16
CA LEU A 46 4.86 2.43 -0.82
C LEU A 46 6.30 2.58 -1.28
N SER A 47 7.05 1.46 -1.30
CA SER A 47 8.41 1.40 -1.84
C SER A 47 8.54 0.25 -2.84
N ASN A 48 9.73 0.07 -3.43
CA ASN A 48 10.04 -1.04 -4.34
C ASN A 48 10.02 -2.45 -3.70
N THR A 49 9.78 -2.55 -2.40
CA THR A 49 9.72 -3.84 -1.70
C THR A 49 8.35 -4.52 -1.91
N PRO A 50 8.30 -5.85 -2.11
CA PRO A 50 7.04 -6.57 -2.29
C PRO A 50 6.06 -6.38 -1.13
N PHE A 51 4.78 -6.31 -1.48
CA PHE A 51 3.66 -6.25 -0.53
C PHE A 51 2.41 -6.86 -1.18
N VAL A 52 1.40 -7.15 -0.36
CA VAL A 52 0.06 -7.56 -0.83
C VAL A 52 -0.99 -6.64 -0.20
N LEU A 53 -1.89 -6.12 -1.04
CA LEU A 53 -3.13 -5.44 -0.62
C LEU A 53 -4.31 -6.17 -1.26
N GLN A 54 -5.22 -6.70 -0.44
CA GLN A 54 -6.41 -7.39 -0.92
C GLN A 54 -7.62 -6.97 -0.08
N GLY A 55 -8.70 -6.50 -0.72
CA GLY A 55 -9.90 -6.07 -0.01
C GLY A 55 -9.69 -4.87 0.92
N GLY A 56 -8.64 -4.07 0.68
CA GLY A 56 -8.31 -2.90 1.48
C GLY A 56 -9.35 -1.79 1.30
N ARG A 57 -9.69 -1.11 2.40
CA ARG A 57 -10.53 0.10 2.38
C ARG A 57 -9.69 1.28 2.86
N PHE A 58 -9.68 2.37 2.09
CA PHE A 58 -8.87 3.54 2.37
C PHE A 58 -9.76 4.76 2.49
N ALA A 59 -9.63 5.50 3.59
CA ALA A 59 -10.36 6.74 3.82
C ALA A 59 -9.40 7.80 4.37
N ARG A 60 -9.38 8.99 3.76
CA ARG A 60 -8.58 10.14 4.24
C ARG A 60 -7.09 9.81 4.44
N CYS A 61 -6.53 8.89 3.66
CA CYS A 61 -5.11 8.56 3.75
C CYS A 61 -4.30 9.29 2.68
N ASN A 62 -3.14 9.82 3.07
CA ASN A 62 -2.12 10.31 2.15
C ASN A 62 -1.27 9.14 1.64
N TRP A 63 -0.82 9.20 0.39
CA TRP A 63 0.10 8.22 -0.18
C TRP A 63 1.47 8.86 -0.41
N ARG A 64 2.52 8.23 0.10
CA ARG A 64 3.92 8.53 -0.24
C ARG A 64 4.46 7.37 -1.07
N ILE A 65 4.85 7.67 -2.30
CA ILE A 65 5.29 6.68 -3.28
C ILE A 65 6.79 6.89 -3.53
N GLU A 66 7.60 5.94 -3.08
CA GLU A 66 9.04 5.85 -3.27
C GLU A 66 9.32 4.71 -4.26
N TYR A 67 8.97 4.94 -5.54
CA TYR A 67 8.96 3.90 -6.56
C TYR A 67 9.92 4.21 -7.72
N ASP A 68 10.84 3.28 -8.02
CA ASP A 68 11.76 3.46 -9.15
C ASP A 68 11.09 3.05 -10.47
N VAL A 69 11.01 3.99 -11.40
CA VAL A 69 10.57 3.74 -12.76
C VAL A 69 11.79 3.57 -13.65
N LEU A 70 12.10 2.31 -13.97
CA LEU A 70 13.31 1.95 -14.69
C LEU A 70 13.09 2.03 -16.21
N TRP A 71 14.00 2.70 -16.91
CA TRP A 71 13.93 2.93 -18.36
C TRP A 71 13.77 1.63 -19.18
N GLY A 72 14.57 0.61 -18.86
CA GLY A 72 14.62 -0.68 -19.56
C GLY A 72 13.61 -1.74 -19.08
N ALA A 73 12.76 -1.40 -18.12
CA ALA A 73 11.85 -2.35 -17.47
C ALA A 73 10.42 -1.80 -17.50
N PRO A 74 9.70 -1.96 -18.63
CA PRO A 74 8.35 -1.41 -18.81
C PRO A 74 7.33 -1.89 -17.76
N GLU A 75 7.55 -3.05 -17.15
CA GLU A 75 6.77 -3.60 -16.05
C GLU A 75 6.74 -2.68 -14.83
N THR A 76 7.79 -1.88 -14.58
CA THR A 76 7.81 -0.91 -13.47
C THR A 76 6.78 0.20 -13.70
N ARG A 77 6.65 0.70 -14.94
CA ARG A 77 5.61 1.68 -15.32
C ARG A 77 4.20 1.09 -15.17
N ALA A 78 4.01 -0.15 -15.59
CA ALA A 78 2.73 -0.85 -15.42
C ALA A 78 2.40 -1.06 -13.94
N GLY A 79 3.39 -1.37 -13.10
CA GLY A 79 3.27 -1.48 -11.66
C GLY A 79 2.79 -0.17 -11.03
N LEU A 80 3.45 0.94 -11.33
CA LEU A 80 3.05 2.27 -10.85
C LEU A 80 1.62 2.61 -11.27
N ARG A 81 1.22 2.33 -12.52
CA ARG A 81 -0.15 2.59 -12.98
C ARG A 81 -1.20 1.82 -12.15
N ARG A 82 -0.97 0.54 -11.85
CA ARG A 82 -1.88 -0.22 -10.98
C ARG A 82 -2.01 0.37 -9.58
N VAL A 83 -0.92 0.93 -9.04
CA VAL A 83 -0.95 1.63 -7.75
C VAL A 83 -1.83 2.88 -7.85
N LEU A 84 -1.65 3.69 -8.90
CA LEU A 84 -2.47 4.88 -9.13
C LEU A 84 -3.95 4.52 -9.31
N ASP A 85 -4.25 3.51 -10.13
CA ASP A 85 -5.62 3.04 -10.36
C ASP A 85 -6.29 2.58 -9.05
N MET A 86 -5.54 1.95 -8.14
CA MET A 86 -6.01 1.53 -6.82
C MET A 86 -6.32 2.74 -5.92
N ILE A 87 -5.48 3.78 -5.97
CA ILE A 87 -5.69 5.04 -5.23
C ILE A 87 -6.95 5.74 -5.74
N ASP A 88 -7.12 5.81 -7.06
CA ASP A 88 -8.26 6.48 -7.70
C ASP A 88 -9.58 5.70 -7.52
N SER A 89 -9.51 4.38 -7.38
CA SER A 89 -10.67 3.51 -7.13
C SER A 89 -11.10 3.49 -5.66
N ALA A 90 -10.32 4.08 -4.75
CA ALA A 90 -10.71 4.17 -3.35
C ALA A 90 -11.90 5.13 -3.21
N PRO A 91 -13.04 4.70 -2.64
CA PRO A 91 -14.21 5.56 -2.53
C PRO A 91 -13.84 6.81 -1.72
N GLU A 92 -14.14 7.99 -2.26
CA GLU A 92 -13.98 9.25 -1.51
C GLU A 92 -14.72 9.11 -0.19
N ALA A 93 -14.04 9.42 0.92
CA ALA A 93 -14.71 9.53 2.20
C ALA A 93 -15.86 10.55 2.04
N PRO A 94 -17.08 10.25 2.53
CA PRO A 94 -18.17 11.21 2.47
C PRO A 94 -17.68 12.51 3.08
N LYS A 95 -17.72 13.60 2.29
CA LYS A 95 -17.42 14.95 2.75
C LYS A 95 -18.31 15.19 3.95
N THR A 96 -17.74 15.19 5.15
CA THR A 96 -18.46 15.64 6.34
C THR A 96 -18.59 17.16 6.18
N GLU A 97 -19.61 17.56 5.44
CA GLU A 97 -20.06 18.94 5.39
C GLU A 97 -20.56 19.30 6.79
N GLY A 98 -20.04 20.41 7.32
CA GLY A 98 -20.07 20.73 8.73
C GLY A 98 -21.46 20.65 9.37
N ALA A 99 -21.60 19.75 10.34
CA ALA A 99 -22.62 19.88 11.36
C ALA A 99 -22.21 21.04 12.29
N ALA A 100 -22.61 22.26 11.95
CA ALA A 100 -22.58 23.37 12.89
C ALA A 100 -23.50 23.03 14.08
N PRO A 101 -23.06 23.22 15.33
CA PRO A 101 -23.90 22.98 16.50
C PRO A 101 -25.05 23.99 16.49
N LYS A 102 -26.29 23.49 16.59
CA LYS A 102 -27.45 24.34 16.90
C LYS A 102 -27.29 24.87 18.32
N GLN A 103 -27.19 26.20 18.44
CA GLN A 103 -27.55 26.93 19.68
C GLN A 103 -29.02 27.31 19.61
#